data_AF-A0AA38L6M2-F1
#
_entry.id   AF-A0AA38L6M2-F1
#
_cell.length_a   1.000
_cell.length_b   1.000
_cell.length_c   1.000
_cell.angle_alpha   90.00
_cell.angle_beta   90.00
_cell.angle_gamma   90.00
#
_symmetry.space_group_name_H-M   'P 1'
#
loop_
_entity.id
_entity.type
_entity.pdbx_description
1 polymer ?
#
loop_
_entity_poly.entity_id
_entity_poly.type
_entity_poly.pdbx_seq_one_letter_code
_entity_poly.pdbx_strand_id
1 'polypeptide(L)'
;MYLGRHEPPASQLKGMHLTRPFSWSQREETQREDKISSTDKVSRSQRSRNLAAGKTVHFFLSLTTTSFFYIDMSYNSYGGGSHGGGSYGGGGGGGGWGDDRMGNLGGGLRSVDWNHTKLEHFEKNFFVEDKRVSSQTDREIEEFRRTKEIRIQGHNVPRPVTSFEEVGFPEYLMKTIRAQGFSAPTAIQCQAWPMALSGRDMVAIAQTGSGKTISFALPAMLHINAQPLLAPGDGPIALVLAPTRELAVQIQQECSKFGNNSRIRNTAIYGGAPKGPQIRDLQRGVEIVIATPGRLIDMLETQKTNLRRVTYLVMDEADRMLDMGFEPQIRKIVSQIRPDRQTLMFSATWPKDVQKLASDFLTDMIQCNIGSMELTANHNITQIVDVCSDFEKRNKMITHLEKISSENAKVLIFVATKRVADDITKYLRQDGWPALAIHGDKEQRERDWVLGEFKAGRSPILIATDVASRGLGTFLLFMLQALCSSMLWLFMRSSVLLDVLIAGGFISGTAVASQCLWCHFQYLRVRIESKNRR
;
A
#
# COMPACT_ATOMS: atom_id res chain seq x y z
N MET A 1 18.80 14.67 69.71
CA MET A 1 18.17 13.70 70.63
C MET A 1 17.53 12.61 69.80
N TYR A 2 18.06 11.38 69.98
CA TYR A 2 17.60 10.03 69.60
C TYR A 2 16.89 9.80 68.24
N LEU A 3 17.54 9.24 67.19
CA LEU A 3 18.08 7.85 66.95
C LEU A 3 16.96 6.84 66.57
N GLY A 4 17.05 5.96 65.56
CA GLY A 4 18.10 5.53 64.61
C GLY A 4 17.49 4.53 63.59
N ARG A 5 17.94 4.53 62.32
CA ARG A 5 18.77 3.51 61.60
C ARG A 5 18.27 2.03 61.70
N HIS A 6 18.24 1.19 60.67
CA HIS A 6 19.37 0.71 59.84
C HIS A 6 18.87 -0.24 58.71
N GLU A 7 19.47 -0.19 57.52
CA GLU A 7 19.71 -1.34 56.61
C GLU A 7 21.16 -1.87 56.83
N PRO A 8 21.68 -2.87 56.07
CA PRO A 8 21.32 -4.28 55.81
C PRO A 8 22.51 -5.20 56.28
N PRO A 9 22.68 -6.49 55.85
CA PRO A 9 23.45 -6.78 54.62
C PRO A 9 23.21 -8.16 53.92
N ALA A 10 23.91 -8.38 52.81
CA ALA A 10 24.06 -9.65 52.08
C ALA A 10 25.40 -10.35 52.40
N SER A 11 25.45 -11.70 52.41
CA SER A 11 26.45 -12.56 51.74
C SER A 11 26.61 -13.98 52.36
N GLN A 12 26.64 -15.00 51.47
CA GLN A 12 27.45 -16.25 51.47
C GLN A 12 27.35 -17.29 52.62
N LEU A 13 27.04 -18.56 52.26
CA LEU A 13 27.98 -19.71 52.30
C LEU A 13 27.34 -21.06 51.82
N LYS A 14 28.11 -21.77 50.98
CA LYS A 14 28.30 -23.23 50.71
C LYS A 14 27.47 -24.23 51.55
N GLY A 15 26.99 -25.39 51.10
CA GLY A 15 27.41 -26.33 50.05
C GLY A 15 27.42 -27.78 50.62
N MET A 16 27.32 -28.79 49.74
CA MET A 16 27.44 -30.28 49.89
C MET A 16 26.10 -31.07 49.91
N HIS A 17 25.75 -31.87 48.88
CA HIS A 17 26.30 -33.18 48.41
C HIS A 17 25.99 -34.34 49.38
N LEU A 18 25.61 -35.58 49.03
CA LEU A 18 25.61 -36.49 47.86
C LEU A 18 24.52 -37.57 48.15
N THR A 19 24.00 -38.42 47.25
CA THR A 19 24.56 -39.70 46.74
C THR A 19 23.47 -40.37 45.85
N ARG A 20 23.67 -40.68 44.55
CA ARG A 20 24.35 -41.84 43.89
C ARG A 20 23.38 -43.05 43.58
N PRO A 21 23.72 -44.06 42.73
CA PRO A 21 23.58 -44.10 41.26
C PRO A 21 23.03 -45.48 40.75
N PHE A 22 23.04 -45.79 39.44
CA PHE A 22 23.42 -47.13 38.90
C PHE A 22 23.52 -47.17 37.35
N SER A 23 24.40 -48.04 36.82
CA SER A 23 24.79 -48.23 35.41
C SER A 23 24.79 -49.73 35.01
N TRP A 24 25.25 -50.03 33.77
CA TRP A 24 25.57 -51.33 33.10
C TRP A 24 24.47 -51.89 32.15
N SER A 25 24.69 -52.54 30.98
CA SER A 25 25.85 -52.77 30.08
C SER A 25 25.48 -53.62 28.82
N GLN A 26 26.29 -53.51 27.75
CA GLN A 26 26.63 -54.38 26.59
C GLN A 26 25.96 -55.76 26.27
N ARG A 27 25.75 -56.03 24.96
CA ARG A 27 26.10 -57.25 24.13
C ARG A 27 25.65 -57.00 22.66
N GLU A 28 26.48 -57.11 21.60
CA GLU A 28 26.89 -58.32 20.81
C GLU A 28 25.69 -59.20 20.39
N GLU A 29 25.51 -59.79 19.20
CA GLU A 29 26.21 -59.98 17.92
C GLU A 29 25.26 -60.89 17.10
N THR A 30 25.02 -60.71 15.80
CA THR A 30 24.93 -61.82 14.81
C THR A 30 24.72 -61.37 13.37
N GLN A 31 25.45 -62.06 12.50
CA GLN A 31 25.58 -61.98 11.06
C GLN A 31 24.35 -62.53 10.29
N ARG A 32 24.23 -62.11 9.02
CA ARG A 32 23.97 -63.01 7.88
C ARG A 32 24.45 -62.35 6.58
N GLU A 33 25.49 -62.94 5.99
CA GLU A 33 25.95 -62.71 4.63
C GLU A 33 25.15 -63.54 3.60
N ASP A 34 25.35 -63.16 2.33
CA ASP A 34 25.27 -63.94 1.07
C ASP A 34 24.11 -63.66 0.10
N LYS A 35 24.41 -62.91 -0.98
CA LYS A 35 24.84 -63.53 -2.25
C LYS A 35 25.32 -62.50 -3.30
N ILE A 36 26.43 -62.87 -3.93
CA ILE A 36 27.17 -62.22 -5.00
C ILE A 36 26.55 -62.55 -6.37
N SER A 37 26.54 -61.60 -7.31
CA SER A 37 27.01 -61.87 -8.68
C SER A 37 27.69 -60.65 -9.32
N SER A 38 28.98 -60.84 -9.57
CA SER A 38 29.87 -60.12 -10.50
C SER A 38 29.40 -60.30 -11.95
N THR A 39 29.40 -59.27 -12.80
CA THR A 39 30.49 -58.88 -13.74
C THR A 39 30.12 -57.47 -14.27
N ASP A 40 30.98 -56.48 -14.52
CA ASP A 40 32.38 -56.47 -14.96
C ASP A 40 33.14 -55.27 -14.39
N LYS A 41 34.35 -55.56 -13.88
CA LYS A 41 35.44 -54.61 -13.68
C LYS A 41 36.24 -54.53 -14.97
N VAL A 42 36.33 -53.37 -15.61
CA VAL A 42 37.57 -52.97 -16.31
C VAL A 42 37.79 -51.46 -16.16
N SER A 43 39.03 -51.11 -15.78
CA SER A 43 39.64 -49.78 -15.75
C SER A 43 39.45 -48.87 -14.51
N ARG A 44 39.94 -49.36 -13.36
CA ARG A 44 40.77 -48.51 -12.48
C ARG A 44 42.22 -48.68 -12.91
N SER A 45 42.76 -47.73 -13.65
CA SER A 45 44.11 -47.16 -13.43
C SER A 45 44.55 -46.38 -14.67
N GLN A 46 44.16 -45.12 -14.76
CA GLN A 46 44.99 -44.15 -15.47
C GLN A 46 44.75 -42.77 -14.86
N ARG A 47 45.80 -42.33 -14.16
CA ARG A 47 46.16 -40.93 -13.91
C ARG A 47 45.30 -40.14 -12.92
N SER A 48 45.73 -40.26 -11.67
CA SER A 48 46.05 -39.08 -10.87
C SER A 48 46.92 -38.12 -11.71
N ARG A 49 46.34 -36.98 -12.11
CA ARG A 49 46.96 -35.68 -12.46
C ARG A 49 45.92 -34.82 -13.17
N ASN A 50 45.33 -33.88 -12.41
CA ASN A 50 44.90 -32.53 -12.78
C ASN A 50 43.73 -32.11 -11.87
N LEU A 51 44.08 -31.68 -10.66
CA LEU A 51 43.32 -30.63 -9.98
C LEU A 51 43.42 -29.34 -10.82
N ALA A 52 42.38 -28.51 -10.74
CA ALA A 52 42.17 -27.22 -11.42
C ALA A 52 41.45 -27.27 -12.77
N ALA A 53 40.12 -27.39 -12.73
CA ALA A 53 39.22 -26.75 -13.68
C ALA A 53 37.90 -26.42 -12.95
N GLY A 54 37.67 -25.13 -12.72
CA GLY A 54 36.51 -24.62 -11.98
C GLY A 54 35.21 -24.90 -12.71
N LYS A 55 34.24 -25.47 -11.99
CA LYS A 55 32.84 -25.50 -12.41
C LYS A 55 32.22 -24.14 -12.07
N THR A 56 31.98 -23.34 -13.11
CA THR A 56 31.11 -22.16 -13.05
C THR A 56 29.67 -22.63 -12.82
N VAL A 57 29.14 -22.38 -11.63
CA VAL A 57 27.71 -22.53 -11.34
C VAL A 57 27.02 -21.26 -11.83
N HIS A 58 26.29 -21.37 -12.94
CA HIS A 58 25.41 -20.30 -13.41
C HIS A 58 24.17 -20.21 -12.51
N PHE A 59 24.10 -19.15 -11.70
CA PHE A 59 22.85 -18.73 -11.06
C PHE A 59 21.96 -18.04 -12.11
N PHE A 60 20.88 -18.70 -12.51
CA PHE A 60 19.78 -18.04 -13.23
C PHE A 60 18.88 -17.36 -12.19
N LEU A 61 18.92 -16.02 -12.12
CA LEU A 61 17.85 -15.23 -11.52
C LEU A 61 16.65 -15.26 -12.48
N SER A 62 15.62 -16.04 -12.16
CA SER A 62 14.30 -15.89 -12.78
C SER A 62 13.55 -14.78 -12.03
N LEU A 63 13.51 -13.59 -12.63
CA LEU A 63 12.57 -12.54 -12.27
C LEU A 63 11.18 -13.05 -12.68
N THR A 64 10.31 -13.34 -11.72
CA THR A 64 8.93 -13.74 -11.99
C THR A 64 8.18 -12.60 -12.67
N THR A 65 8.03 -12.69 -13.99
CA THR A 65 7.18 -11.83 -14.80
C THR A 65 5.75 -12.03 -14.36
N THR A 66 5.14 -11.01 -13.74
CA THR A 66 3.68 -11.00 -13.53
C THR A 66 3.08 -10.44 -14.81
N SER A 67 2.48 -11.32 -15.62
CA SER A 67 1.83 -10.93 -16.86
C SER A 67 0.36 -10.58 -16.57
N PHE A 68 -0.05 -9.36 -16.93
CA PHE A 68 -1.44 -8.91 -16.79
C PHE A 68 -2.17 -9.06 -18.12
N PHE A 69 -3.31 -9.75 -18.11
CA PHE A 69 -4.18 -9.88 -19.27
C PHE A 69 -5.57 -9.35 -18.94
N TYR A 70 -6.07 -8.47 -19.81
CA TYR A 70 -7.42 -7.92 -19.73
C TYR A 70 -8.28 -8.56 -20.83
N ILE A 71 -9.36 -9.22 -20.45
CA ILE A 71 -10.31 -9.83 -21.40
C ILE A 71 -11.70 -9.27 -21.10
N ASP A 72 -12.15 -8.33 -21.93
CA ASP A 72 -13.54 -7.87 -21.89
C ASP A 72 -14.46 -8.98 -22.41
N MET A 73 -15.61 -9.22 -21.77
CA MET A 73 -16.61 -10.21 -22.22
C MET A 73 -18.00 -9.63 -22.06
N SER A 74 -18.58 -9.16 -23.17
CA SER A 74 -19.99 -8.84 -23.32
C SER A 74 -20.71 -10.03 -23.94
N TYR A 75 -21.63 -10.67 -23.21
CA TYR A 75 -22.50 -11.70 -23.77
C TYR A 75 -23.81 -11.06 -24.23
N ASN A 76 -24.04 -11.02 -25.55
CA ASN A 76 -25.37 -10.77 -26.11
C ASN A 76 -26.13 -12.11 -26.13
N SER A 77 -27.16 -12.21 -25.27
CA SER A 77 -28.07 -13.36 -25.26
C SER A 77 -29.13 -13.16 -26.34
N TYR A 78 -29.04 -13.95 -27.41
CA TYR A 78 -30.11 -14.09 -28.40
C TYR A 78 -31.24 -14.95 -27.79
N GLY A 79 -32.36 -14.30 -27.47
CA GLY A 79 -33.59 -14.97 -27.04
C GLY A 79 -34.41 -15.45 -28.23
N GLY A 80 -34.51 -16.78 -28.38
CA GLY A 80 -35.45 -17.43 -29.29
C GLY A 80 -36.88 -17.35 -28.77
N GLY A 81 -37.81 -17.06 -29.68
CA GLY A 81 -39.24 -16.96 -29.38
C GLY A 81 -39.88 -18.31 -29.08
N SER A 82 -40.86 -18.29 -28.16
CA SER A 82 -41.91 -19.30 -28.09
C SER A 82 -43.19 -18.66 -27.55
N HIS A 83 -44.29 -18.89 -28.28
CA HIS A 83 -45.65 -18.49 -27.91
C HIS A 83 -46.24 -19.53 -26.96
N GLY A 84 -46.93 -19.09 -25.90
CA GLY A 84 -47.76 -19.95 -25.06
C GLY A 84 -48.40 -19.15 -23.92
N GLY A 85 -49.71 -18.94 -23.99
CA GLY A 85 -50.48 -18.11 -23.07
C GLY A 85 -50.79 -18.74 -21.71
N GLY A 86 -51.41 -17.94 -20.84
CA GLY A 86 -51.97 -18.39 -19.57
C GLY A 86 -52.10 -17.24 -18.56
N SER A 87 -53.30 -16.66 -18.47
CA SER A 87 -53.69 -15.67 -17.48
C SER A 87 -54.24 -16.37 -16.22
N TYR A 88 -53.64 -16.14 -15.05
CA TYR A 88 -54.30 -16.30 -13.74
C TYR A 88 -53.65 -15.35 -12.74
N GLY A 89 -54.48 -14.55 -12.05
CA GLY A 89 -54.07 -13.63 -11.00
C GLY A 89 -53.81 -14.30 -9.65
N GLY A 90 -53.31 -13.51 -8.70
CA GLY A 90 -53.19 -13.87 -7.29
C GLY A 90 -52.11 -13.06 -6.59
N GLY A 91 -52.51 -12.14 -5.72
CA GLY A 91 -51.62 -11.29 -4.95
C GLY A 91 -50.77 -12.05 -3.93
N GLY A 92 -49.70 -11.40 -3.49
CA GLY A 92 -48.85 -11.86 -2.40
C GLY A 92 -47.70 -10.89 -2.19
N GLY A 93 -47.72 -10.17 -1.07
CA GLY A 93 -46.65 -9.27 -0.67
C GLY A 93 -45.32 -10.02 -0.55
N GLY A 94 -44.28 -9.46 -1.16
CA GLY A 94 -42.91 -9.92 -1.02
C GLY A 94 -42.04 -8.72 -0.69
N GLY A 95 -41.54 -8.68 0.55
CA GLY A 95 -40.57 -7.68 0.98
C GLY A 95 -39.32 -7.77 0.10
N GLY A 96 -39.04 -6.69 -0.62
CA GLY A 96 -37.81 -6.51 -1.39
C GLY A 96 -36.63 -6.34 -0.43
N TRP A 97 -35.95 -7.43 -0.13
CA TRP A 97 -34.60 -7.41 0.43
C TRP A 97 -33.62 -7.46 -0.73
N GLY A 98 -33.32 -6.29 -1.29
CA GLY A 98 -32.32 -6.19 -2.35
C GLY A 98 -32.22 -4.77 -2.87
N ASP A 99 -31.06 -4.15 -2.61
CA ASP A 99 -30.43 -3.17 -3.50
C ASP A 99 -30.58 -1.65 -3.30
N ASP A 100 -31.18 -1.13 -2.22
CA ASP A 100 -31.26 0.33 -1.99
C ASP A 100 -30.55 0.87 -0.73
N ARG A 101 -29.88 0.01 0.05
CA ARG A 101 -29.36 0.42 1.37
C ARG A 101 -28.23 1.45 1.33
N MET A 102 -27.51 1.60 0.21
CA MET A 102 -26.44 2.61 0.12
C MET A 102 -26.91 4.00 -0.33
N GLY A 103 -27.98 4.10 -1.12
CA GLY A 103 -28.48 5.40 -1.60
C GLY A 103 -29.02 6.30 -0.48
N ASN A 104 -29.60 5.68 0.56
CA ASN A 104 -30.20 6.40 1.67
C ASN A 104 -29.26 6.66 2.87
N LEU A 105 -27.98 6.25 2.80
CA LEU A 105 -26.99 6.54 3.86
C LEU A 105 -26.78 8.05 3.96
N GLY A 106 -26.96 8.64 5.14
CA GLY A 106 -26.85 10.08 5.34
C GLY A 106 -28.16 10.84 5.15
N GLY A 107 -29.29 10.16 4.91
CA GLY A 107 -30.61 10.80 4.87
C GLY A 107 -31.07 11.36 6.23
N GLY A 108 -30.48 10.88 7.33
CA GLY A 108 -30.74 11.38 8.68
C GLY A 108 -29.78 12.50 9.14
N LEU A 109 -28.81 12.89 8.31
CA LEU A 109 -27.89 13.97 8.65
C LEU A 109 -28.64 15.30 8.68
N ARG A 110 -28.60 15.96 9.84
CA ARG A 110 -29.12 17.32 9.97
C ARG A 110 -28.24 18.26 9.16
N SER A 111 -28.82 19.11 8.33
CA SER A 111 -28.08 20.18 7.66
C SER A 111 -27.49 21.13 8.71
N VAL A 112 -26.25 21.54 8.50
CA VAL A 112 -25.60 22.57 9.32
C VAL A 112 -25.70 23.88 8.56
N ASP A 113 -26.27 24.89 9.21
CA ASP A 113 -26.32 26.24 8.66
C ASP A 113 -25.06 27.01 9.05
N TRP A 114 -24.09 27.05 8.12
CA TRP A 114 -22.82 27.73 8.32
C TRP A 114 -22.94 29.25 8.25
N ASN A 115 -24.00 29.81 7.67
CA ASN A 115 -24.18 31.26 7.55
C ASN A 115 -24.54 31.90 8.89
N HIS A 116 -25.23 31.16 9.76
CA HIS A 116 -25.67 31.63 11.07
C HIS A 116 -24.81 31.08 12.23
N THR A 117 -23.77 30.31 11.93
CA THR A 117 -22.84 29.77 12.94
C THR A 117 -21.63 30.68 13.09
N LYS A 118 -21.33 31.13 14.32
CA LYS A 118 -20.10 31.89 14.59
C LYS A 118 -18.89 30.95 14.45
N LEU A 119 -18.12 31.14 13.39
CA LEU A 119 -16.91 30.38 13.11
C LEU A 119 -15.71 30.96 13.88
N GLU A 120 -15.01 30.11 14.63
CA GLU A 120 -13.75 30.51 15.26
C GLU A 120 -12.66 30.67 14.20
N HIS A 121 -11.92 31.78 14.29
CA HIS A 121 -10.76 32.00 13.43
C HIS A 121 -9.68 30.95 13.69
N PHE A 122 -9.03 30.48 12.63
CA PHE A 122 -7.88 29.59 12.73
C PHE A 122 -6.80 30.03 11.74
N GLU A 123 -5.55 29.81 12.13
CA GLU A 123 -4.41 30.10 11.27
C GLU A 123 -4.33 29.04 10.16
N LYS A 124 -4.07 29.47 8.93
CA LYS A 124 -3.95 28.60 7.76
C LYS A 124 -2.56 28.64 7.15
N ASN A 125 -1.92 29.81 7.20
CA ASN A 125 -0.67 30.03 6.49
C ASN A 125 0.50 29.96 7.48
N PHE A 126 1.16 28.81 7.48
CA PHE A 126 2.35 28.56 8.29
C PHE A 126 3.63 28.64 7.46
N PHE A 127 3.49 28.83 6.14
CA PHE A 127 4.63 28.77 5.24
C PHE A 127 5.43 30.07 5.31
N VAL A 128 6.67 29.94 5.78
CA VAL A 128 7.69 30.99 5.71
C VAL A 128 8.78 30.47 4.78
N GLU A 129 8.97 31.14 3.65
CA GLU A 129 9.95 30.72 2.66
C GLU A 129 11.38 30.85 3.22
N ASP A 130 12.16 29.78 3.13
CA ASP A 130 13.55 29.77 3.55
C ASP A 130 14.40 30.68 2.66
N LYS A 131 15.38 31.37 3.24
CA LYS A 131 16.29 32.28 2.50
C LYS A 131 17.00 31.58 1.35
N ARG A 132 17.30 30.29 1.48
CA ARG A 132 17.92 29.48 0.41
C ARG A 132 17.00 29.37 -0.80
N VAL A 133 15.71 29.14 -0.56
CA VAL A 133 14.68 29.03 -1.62
C VAL A 133 14.35 30.39 -2.24
N SER A 134 14.26 31.45 -1.43
CA SER A 134 13.99 32.80 -1.94
C SER A 134 15.16 33.39 -2.73
N SER A 135 16.40 32.99 -2.43
CA SER A 135 17.60 33.40 -3.17
C SER A 135 17.73 32.78 -4.55
N GLN A 136 17.00 31.69 -4.84
CA GLN A 136 17.03 31.03 -6.14
C GLN A 136 16.34 31.89 -7.21
N THR A 137 16.91 31.89 -8.40
CA THR A 137 16.33 32.53 -9.58
C THR A 137 15.16 31.69 -10.11
N ASP A 138 14.20 32.33 -10.79
CA ASP A 138 13.06 31.61 -11.36
C ASP A 138 13.50 30.53 -12.38
N ARG A 139 14.64 30.76 -13.06
CA ARG A 139 15.25 29.78 -13.97
C ARG A 139 15.73 28.53 -13.23
N GLU A 140 16.35 28.68 -12.06
CA GLU A 140 16.80 27.55 -11.25
C GLU A 140 15.62 26.76 -10.68
N ILE A 141 14.56 27.45 -10.27
CA ILE A 141 13.33 26.81 -9.82
C ILE A 141 12.69 25.99 -10.95
N GLU A 142 12.60 26.55 -12.15
CA GLU A 142 12.04 25.85 -13.30
C GLU A 142 12.93 24.67 -13.75
N GLU A 143 14.25 24.82 -13.66
CA GLU A 143 15.20 23.72 -13.87
C GLU A 143 14.99 22.57 -12.88
N PHE A 144 14.82 22.89 -11.60
CA PHE A 144 14.57 21.91 -10.55
C PHE A 144 13.25 21.19 -10.78
N ARG A 145 12.18 21.95 -11.09
CA ARG A 145 10.88 21.37 -11.43
C ARG A 145 10.98 20.45 -12.63
N ARG A 146 11.67 20.85 -13.70
CA ARG A 146 11.90 20.01 -14.87
C ARG A 146 12.66 18.73 -14.53
N THR A 147 13.72 18.83 -13.72
CA THR A 147 14.55 17.68 -13.30
C THR A 147 13.76 16.68 -12.45
N LYS A 148 12.82 17.17 -11.63
CA LYS A 148 11.95 16.35 -10.77
C LYS A 148 10.61 16.00 -11.42
N GLU A 149 10.43 16.35 -12.70
CA GLU A 149 9.20 16.16 -13.47
C GLU A 149 7.95 16.78 -12.79
N ILE A 150 8.15 17.92 -12.13
CA ILE A 150 7.09 18.68 -11.46
C ILE A 150 6.47 19.65 -12.47
N ARG A 151 5.16 19.57 -12.67
CA ARG A 151 4.37 20.57 -13.39
C ARG A 151 3.38 21.22 -12.43
N ILE A 152 3.28 22.54 -12.49
CA ILE A 152 2.37 23.30 -11.63
C ILE A 152 1.24 23.94 -12.46
N GLN A 153 0.08 24.13 -11.85
CA GLN A 153 -1.02 24.93 -12.38
C GLN A 153 -1.61 25.79 -11.27
N GLY A 154 -2.11 26.97 -11.63
CA GLY A 154 -2.55 28.00 -10.70
C GLY A 154 -1.59 29.18 -10.65
N HIS A 155 -1.98 30.21 -9.91
CA HIS A 155 -1.18 31.43 -9.75
C HIS A 155 -0.51 31.44 -8.37
N ASN A 156 0.62 32.14 -8.23
CA ASN A 156 1.36 32.29 -6.96
C ASN A 156 1.62 30.96 -6.24
N VAL A 157 2.03 29.93 -7.00
CA VAL A 157 2.37 28.62 -6.42
C VAL A 157 3.70 28.74 -5.67
N PRO A 158 3.76 28.37 -4.37
CA PRO A 158 4.99 28.41 -3.59
C PRO A 158 6.14 27.67 -4.27
N ARG A 159 7.37 28.19 -4.10
CA ARG A 159 8.57 27.55 -4.66
C ARG A 159 8.80 26.19 -4.00
N PRO A 160 9.28 25.19 -4.76
CA PRO A 160 9.56 23.86 -4.21
C PRO A 160 10.76 23.92 -3.27
N VAL A 161 10.71 23.12 -2.20
CA VAL A 161 11.85 22.90 -1.32
C VAL A 161 12.72 21.76 -1.86
N THR A 162 14.03 21.83 -1.63
CA THR A 162 15.01 20.83 -2.09
C THR A 162 15.49 19.93 -0.95
N SER A 163 15.45 20.41 0.30
CA SER A 163 15.83 19.65 1.50
C SER A 163 14.75 19.75 2.60
N PHE A 164 14.81 18.86 3.61
CA PHE A 164 13.84 18.88 4.71
C PHE A 164 13.96 20.15 5.58
N GLU A 165 15.17 20.70 5.69
CA GLU A 165 15.47 21.89 6.49
C GLU A 165 14.85 23.16 5.90
N GLU A 166 14.60 23.19 4.59
CA GLU A 166 14.02 24.34 3.88
C GLU A 166 12.51 24.45 4.10
N VAL A 167 11.86 23.40 4.61
CA VAL A 167 10.41 23.37 4.83
C VAL A 167 9.99 24.19 6.05
N GLY A 168 10.90 24.40 7.01
CA GLY A 168 10.60 25.09 8.26
C GLY A 168 9.83 24.24 9.27
N PHE A 169 9.90 22.90 9.19
CA PHE A 169 9.27 22.04 10.19
C PHE A 169 9.92 22.20 11.58
N PRO A 170 9.14 22.18 12.68
CA PRO A 170 9.69 22.17 14.02
C PRO A 170 10.62 20.99 14.29
N GLU A 171 11.57 21.18 15.21
CA GLU A 171 12.62 20.19 15.50
C GLU A 171 12.07 18.81 15.94
N TYR A 172 10.90 18.75 16.58
CA TYR A 172 10.27 17.48 16.95
C TYR A 172 9.79 16.67 15.72
N LEU A 173 9.33 17.34 14.65
CA LEU A 173 9.00 16.68 13.38
C LEU A 173 10.28 16.28 12.66
N MET A 174 11.27 17.17 12.60
CA MET A 174 12.57 16.90 11.97
C MET A 174 13.30 15.71 12.60
N LYS A 175 13.28 15.58 13.92
CA LYS A 175 13.79 14.39 14.63
C LYS A 175 13.10 13.12 14.18
N THR A 176 11.78 13.16 14.01
CA THR A 176 11.01 12.01 13.53
C THR A 176 11.34 11.67 12.09
N ILE A 177 11.45 12.66 11.20
CA ILE A 177 11.86 12.49 9.80
C ILE A 177 13.24 11.82 9.72
N ARG A 178 14.21 12.31 10.50
CA ARG A 178 15.56 11.71 10.58
C ARG A 178 15.52 10.28 11.14
N ALA A 179 14.70 10.02 12.16
CA ALA A 179 14.56 8.69 12.76
C ALA A 179 13.92 7.66 11.81
N GLN A 180 13.07 8.11 10.86
CA GLN A 180 12.54 7.26 9.80
C GLN A 180 13.57 6.93 8.71
N GLY A 181 14.74 7.59 8.72
CA GLY A 181 15.82 7.31 7.78
C GLY A 181 15.60 7.87 6.37
N PHE A 182 14.74 8.89 6.21
CA PHE A 182 14.57 9.53 4.91
C PHE A 182 15.79 10.37 4.54
N SER A 183 16.39 10.10 3.38
CA SER A 183 17.60 10.79 2.92
C SER A 183 17.30 12.15 2.29
N ALA A 184 16.20 12.27 1.55
CA ALA A 184 15.77 13.49 0.88
C ALA A 184 14.24 13.45 0.64
N PRO A 185 13.59 14.61 0.48
CA PRO A 185 12.19 14.67 0.09
C PRO A 185 11.97 14.12 -1.34
N THR A 186 10.83 13.46 -1.53
CA THR A 186 10.39 13.01 -2.86
C THR A 186 9.90 14.20 -3.70
N ALA A 187 9.82 14.03 -5.03
CA ALA A 187 9.39 15.10 -5.94
C ALA A 187 8.03 15.69 -5.57
N ILE A 188 7.06 14.84 -5.15
CA ILE A 188 5.76 15.33 -4.68
C ILE A 188 5.90 16.09 -3.37
N GLN A 189 6.70 15.63 -2.42
CA GLN A 189 6.90 16.29 -1.13
C GLN A 189 7.55 17.67 -1.30
N CYS A 190 8.54 17.77 -2.20
CA CYS A 190 9.24 19.01 -2.52
C CYS A 190 8.28 20.16 -2.86
N GLN A 191 7.23 19.86 -3.62
CA GLN A 191 6.25 20.87 -4.06
C GLN A 191 4.99 20.90 -3.19
N ALA A 192 4.53 19.75 -2.68
CA ALA A 192 3.28 19.65 -1.93
C ALA A 192 3.37 20.22 -0.51
N TRP A 193 4.51 20.11 0.19
CA TRP A 193 4.64 20.71 1.52
C TRP A 193 4.52 22.24 1.53
N PRO A 194 5.27 23.01 0.71
CA PRO A 194 5.11 24.46 0.71
C PRO A 194 3.71 24.88 0.25
N MET A 195 3.08 24.13 -0.67
CA MET A 195 1.68 24.33 -1.06
C MET A 195 0.72 24.11 0.11
N ALA A 196 0.81 22.98 0.80
CA ALA A 196 -0.06 22.65 1.94
C ALA A 196 0.15 23.62 3.11
N LEU A 197 1.38 24.00 3.41
CA LEU A 197 1.72 24.92 4.50
C LEU A 197 1.27 26.37 4.21
N SER A 198 1.08 26.73 2.93
CA SER A 198 0.56 28.05 2.55
C SER A 198 -0.92 28.24 2.91
N GLY A 199 -1.62 27.17 3.30
CA GLY A 199 -3.02 27.22 3.70
C GLY A 199 -4.02 27.25 2.53
N ARG A 200 -3.54 27.17 1.28
CA ARG A 200 -4.39 27.11 0.09
C ARG A 200 -4.90 25.69 -0.17
N ASP A 201 -6.06 25.62 -0.83
CA ASP A 201 -6.58 24.37 -1.34
C ASP A 201 -5.66 23.85 -2.46
N MET A 202 -5.47 22.53 -2.52
CA MET A 202 -4.54 21.98 -3.50
C MET A 202 -4.91 20.61 -4.05
N VAL A 203 -4.42 20.36 -5.26
CA VAL A 203 -4.43 19.06 -5.91
C VAL A 203 -3.00 18.59 -6.11
N ALA A 204 -2.71 17.36 -5.69
CA ALA A 204 -1.41 16.72 -5.80
C ALA A 204 -1.53 15.38 -6.54
N ILE A 205 -0.92 15.31 -7.71
CA ILE A 205 -1.03 14.15 -8.61
C ILE A 205 0.35 13.52 -8.75
N ALA A 206 0.45 12.28 -8.31
CA ALA A 206 1.68 11.51 -8.41
C ALA A 206 1.37 10.02 -8.35
N GLN A 207 2.26 9.19 -8.90
CA GLN A 207 2.12 7.73 -8.84
C GLN A 207 2.02 7.19 -7.40
N THR A 208 1.55 5.95 -7.24
CA THR A 208 1.57 5.26 -5.94
C THR A 208 3.01 5.06 -5.44
N GLY A 209 3.20 5.03 -4.12
CA GLY A 209 4.54 4.91 -3.53
C GLY A 209 5.43 6.17 -3.61
N SER A 210 4.95 7.28 -4.19
CA SER A 210 5.71 8.55 -4.29
C SER A 210 5.81 9.34 -2.98
N GLY A 211 5.21 8.87 -1.89
CA GLY A 211 5.24 9.56 -0.58
C GLY A 211 4.12 10.58 -0.36
N LYS A 212 2.98 10.46 -1.07
CA LYS A 212 1.79 11.32 -0.90
C LYS A 212 1.28 11.38 0.54
N THR A 213 1.26 10.25 1.24
CA THR A 213 0.76 10.17 2.63
C THR A 213 1.50 11.12 3.57
N ILE A 214 2.84 11.14 3.51
CA ILE A 214 3.66 12.05 4.33
C ILE A 214 3.49 13.51 3.87
N SER A 215 3.19 13.71 2.58
CA SER A 215 2.98 15.04 1.99
C SER A 215 1.80 15.79 2.63
N PHE A 216 0.73 15.08 3.00
CA PHE A 216 -0.39 15.70 3.73
C PHE A 216 -0.35 15.50 5.25
N ALA A 217 0.26 14.42 5.75
CA ALA A 217 0.26 14.11 7.17
C ALA A 217 1.13 15.08 7.99
N LEU A 218 2.31 15.45 7.49
CA LEU A 218 3.19 16.37 8.23
C LEU A 218 2.61 17.80 8.33
N PRO A 219 2.13 18.42 7.24
CA PRO A 219 1.44 19.70 7.34
C PRO A 219 0.20 19.64 8.24
N ALA A 220 -0.57 18.54 8.20
CA ALA A 220 -1.72 18.35 9.10
C ALA A 220 -1.33 18.42 10.59
N MET A 221 -0.18 17.85 10.96
CA MET A 221 0.30 17.91 12.35
C MET A 221 0.70 19.32 12.78
N LEU A 222 1.33 20.09 11.89
CA LEU A 222 1.65 21.48 12.17
C LEU A 222 0.37 22.31 12.31
N HIS A 223 -0.58 22.10 11.39
CA HIS A 223 -1.90 22.72 11.40
C HIS A 223 -2.65 22.46 12.71
N ILE A 224 -2.68 21.22 13.18
CA ILE A 224 -3.31 20.83 14.45
C ILE A 224 -2.67 21.56 15.64
N ASN A 225 -1.35 21.62 15.69
CA ASN A 225 -0.62 22.23 16.80
C ASN A 225 -0.80 23.75 16.89
N ALA A 226 -1.18 24.39 15.79
CA ALA A 226 -1.52 25.80 15.77
C ALA A 226 -2.95 26.11 16.22
N GLN A 227 -3.75 25.09 16.53
CA GLN A 227 -5.13 25.26 16.98
C GLN A 227 -5.29 25.05 18.49
N PRO A 228 -6.38 25.60 19.08
CA PRO A 228 -6.74 25.28 20.45
C PRO A 228 -6.89 23.77 20.65
N LEU A 229 -6.40 23.28 21.79
CA LEU A 229 -6.55 21.87 22.18
C LEU A 229 -8.02 21.45 22.16
N LEU A 230 -8.26 20.17 21.89
CA LEU A 230 -9.61 19.63 21.85
C LEU A 230 -10.28 19.70 23.23
N ALA A 231 -11.49 20.23 23.27
CA ALA A 231 -12.37 20.15 24.44
C ALA A 231 -13.20 18.85 24.42
N PRO A 232 -13.71 18.38 25.57
CA PRO A 232 -14.65 17.26 25.58
C PRO A 232 -15.86 17.51 24.67
N GLY A 233 -16.12 16.58 23.75
CA GLY A 233 -17.20 16.71 22.76
C GLY A 233 -16.78 17.31 21.42
N ASP A 234 -15.55 17.82 21.30
CA ASP A 234 -15.02 18.28 20.02
C ASP A 234 -14.82 17.11 19.04
N GLY A 235 -15.08 17.42 17.77
CA GLY A 235 -14.70 16.59 16.64
C GLY A 235 -13.22 16.74 16.27
N PRO A 236 -12.75 16.00 15.26
CA PRO A 236 -11.38 16.11 14.79
C PRO A 236 -11.08 17.48 14.15
N ILE A 237 -9.80 17.83 14.11
CA ILE A 237 -9.29 19.02 13.42
C ILE A 237 -8.91 18.65 11.98
N ALA A 238 -8.31 17.48 11.79
CA ALA A 238 -7.96 16.94 10.48
C ALA A 238 -8.79 15.70 10.14
N LEU A 239 -9.36 15.68 8.95
CA LEU A 239 -10.11 14.54 8.41
C LEU A 239 -9.45 14.05 7.13
N VAL A 240 -9.14 12.76 7.06
CA VAL A 240 -8.64 12.09 5.84
C VAL A 240 -9.69 11.09 5.36
N LEU A 241 -10.21 11.30 4.16
CA LEU A 241 -11.10 10.36 3.49
C LEU A 241 -10.29 9.43 2.60
N ALA A 242 -10.53 8.13 2.74
CA ALA A 242 -9.92 7.08 1.93
C ALA A 242 -10.99 6.12 1.38
N PRO A 243 -10.82 5.58 0.16
CA PRO A 243 -11.80 4.68 -0.47
C PRO A 243 -11.93 3.30 0.19
N THR A 244 -10.84 2.79 0.78
CA THR A 244 -10.79 1.40 1.30
C THR A 244 -10.39 1.37 2.77
N ARG A 245 -10.80 0.29 3.44
CA ARG A 245 -10.45 0.05 4.86
C ARG A 245 -8.94 -0.09 5.02
N GLU A 246 -8.31 -0.83 4.12
CA GLU A 246 -6.91 -1.17 4.15
C GLU A 246 -6.05 0.09 4.03
N LEU A 247 -6.41 0.97 3.08
CA LEU A 247 -5.75 2.26 2.92
C LEU A 247 -5.96 3.16 4.15
N ALA A 248 -7.17 3.20 4.72
CA ALA A 248 -7.42 3.97 5.93
C ALA A 248 -6.53 3.51 7.11
N VAL A 249 -6.37 2.20 7.30
CA VAL A 249 -5.47 1.64 8.32
C VAL A 249 -4.00 1.97 8.01
N GLN A 250 -3.58 1.89 6.74
CA GLN A 250 -2.22 2.23 6.34
C GLN A 250 -1.89 3.70 6.62
N ILE A 251 -2.78 4.63 6.23
CA ILE A 251 -2.60 6.06 6.51
C ILE A 251 -2.55 6.29 8.02
N GLN A 252 -3.42 5.62 8.79
CA GLN A 252 -3.44 5.71 10.25
C GLN A 252 -2.13 5.24 10.89
N GLN A 253 -1.52 4.16 10.39
CA GLN A 253 -0.21 3.69 10.82
C GLN A 253 0.89 4.71 10.49
N GLU A 254 0.89 5.29 9.29
CA GLU A 254 1.83 6.34 8.92
C GLU A 254 1.67 7.58 9.82
N CYS A 255 0.45 8.06 10.03
CA CYS A 255 0.17 9.17 10.96
C CYS A 255 0.65 8.86 12.39
N SER A 256 0.53 7.61 12.84
CA SER A 256 0.96 7.22 14.19
C SER A 256 2.49 7.29 14.37
N LYS A 257 3.28 7.08 13.32
CA LYS A 257 4.75 7.22 13.39
C LYS A 257 5.19 8.63 13.73
N PHE A 258 4.44 9.64 13.28
CA PHE A 258 4.75 11.05 13.51
C PHE A 258 3.98 11.67 14.69
N GLY A 259 2.83 11.10 15.07
CA GLY A 259 1.97 11.60 16.16
C GLY A 259 2.52 11.36 17.57
N ASN A 260 3.33 10.31 17.78
CA ASN A 260 3.84 9.94 19.11
C ASN A 260 4.69 11.05 19.76
N ASN A 261 5.42 11.82 18.95
CA ASN A 261 6.28 12.90 19.44
C ASN A 261 5.53 14.23 19.66
N SER A 262 4.29 14.36 19.16
CA SER A 262 3.51 15.60 19.15
C SER A 262 2.26 15.55 20.04
N ARG A 263 2.02 14.47 20.79
CA ARG A 263 0.78 14.23 21.57
C ARG A 263 -0.50 14.28 20.73
N ILE A 264 -0.39 14.08 19.42
CA ILE A 264 -1.51 14.05 18.49
C ILE A 264 -2.05 12.62 18.42
N ARG A 265 -3.33 12.45 18.74
CA ARG A 265 -4.04 11.17 18.65
C ARG A 265 -4.71 11.06 17.29
N ASN A 266 -4.76 9.83 16.80
CA ASN A 266 -5.43 9.49 15.54
C ASN A 266 -6.26 8.21 15.71
N THR A 267 -7.26 8.04 14.85
CA THR A 267 -8.03 6.79 14.76
C THR A 267 -8.51 6.54 13.32
N ALA A 268 -8.75 5.27 13.00
CA ALA A 268 -9.27 4.83 11.71
C ALA A 268 -10.73 4.36 11.84
N ILE A 269 -11.63 4.95 11.06
CA ILE A 269 -13.07 4.74 11.11
C ILE A 269 -13.55 4.11 9.80
N TYR A 270 -13.91 2.83 9.83
CA TYR A 270 -14.27 2.10 8.62
C TYR A 270 -15.26 0.95 8.87
N GLY A 271 -15.99 0.57 7.82
CA GLY A 271 -16.97 -0.52 7.80
C GLY A 271 -16.39 -1.91 8.03
N GLY A 272 -17.21 -2.88 8.42
CA GLY A 272 -16.79 -4.29 8.60
C GLY A 272 -16.03 -4.60 9.88
N ALA A 273 -15.67 -3.61 10.70
CA ALA A 273 -15.18 -3.79 12.07
C ALA A 273 -16.20 -3.34 13.13
N PRO A 274 -16.12 -3.87 14.37
CA PRO A 274 -16.99 -3.46 15.47
C PRO A 274 -16.99 -1.95 15.69
N LYS A 275 -18.18 -1.36 15.87
CA LYS A 275 -18.33 0.10 16.11
C LYS A 275 -17.80 0.54 17.47
N GLY A 276 -17.90 -0.31 18.50
CA GLY A 276 -17.61 0.04 19.89
C GLY A 276 -16.23 0.67 20.13
N PRO A 277 -15.12 0.05 19.68
CA PRO A 277 -13.78 0.63 19.80
C PRO A 277 -13.65 1.97 19.07
N GLN A 278 -14.15 2.06 17.84
CA GLN A 278 -14.12 3.29 17.03
C GLN A 278 -14.89 4.44 17.70
N ILE A 279 -16.07 4.16 18.29
CA ILE A 279 -16.85 5.14 19.06
C ILE A 279 -16.07 5.61 20.29
N ARG A 280 -15.42 4.68 21.00
CA ARG A 280 -14.65 5.01 22.20
C ARG A 280 -13.47 5.93 21.88
N ASP A 281 -12.79 5.70 20.76
CA ASP A 281 -11.69 6.56 20.32
C ASP A 281 -12.20 7.96 19.97
N LEU A 282 -13.30 8.07 19.23
CA LEU A 282 -13.92 9.36 18.90
C LEU A 282 -14.35 10.12 20.17
N GLN A 283 -14.96 9.44 21.14
CA GLN A 283 -15.42 10.04 22.40
C GLN A 283 -14.27 10.50 23.30
N ARG A 284 -13.10 9.85 23.22
CA ARG A 284 -11.89 10.29 23.93
C ARG A 284 -11.31 11.60 23.37
N GLY A 285 -11.76 12.02 22.19
CA GLY A 285 -11.18 13.11 21.42
C GLY A 285 -9.97 12.63 20.64
N VAL A 286 -9.96 12.90 19.33
CA VAL A 286 -8.87 12.56 18.41
C VAL A 286 -8.68 13.72 17.46
N GLU A 287 -7.44 14.16 17.27
CA GLU A 287 -7.14 15.32 16.44
C GLU A 287 -7.17 14.96 14.95
N ILE A 288 -6.80 13.72 14.60
CA ILE A 288 -6.84 13.17 13.23
C ILE A 288 -7.83 12.00 13.14
N VAL A 289 -8.79 12.09 12.23
CA VAL A 289 -9.64 10.95 11.85
C VAL A 289 -9.33 10.55 10.41
N ILE A 290 -9.03 9.26 10.21
CA ILE A 290 -8.93 8.65 8.88
C ILE A 290 -10.17 7.79 8.69
N ALA A 291 -10.94 8.00 7.64
CA ALA A 291 -12.22 7.31 7.50
C ALA A 291 -12.58 6.87 6.09
N THR A 292 -13.32 5.76 6.01
CA THR A 292 -14.10 5.44 4.81
C THR A 292 -15.47 6.14 4.88
N PRO A 293 -15.98 6.70 3.76
CA PRO A 293 -17.17 7.56 3.79
C PRO A 293 -18.39 6.94 4.48
N GLY A 294 -18.72 5.70 4.15
CA GLY A 294 -19.93 5.04 4.68
C GLY A 294 -19.95 4.90 6.20
N ARG A 295 -18.82 4.54 6.85
CA ARG A 295 -18.78 4.45 8.32
C ARG A 295 -18.76 5.82 8.98
N LEU A 296 -18.11 6.81 8.37
CA LEU A 296 -18.11 8.16 8.90
C LEU A 296 -19.52 8.75 8.95
N ILE A 297 -20.29 8.58 7.87
CA ILE A 297 -21.70 9.02 7.81
C ILE A 297 -22.52 8.42 8.95
N ASP A 298 -22.40 7.10 9.18
CA ASP A 298 -23.06 6.40 10.28
C ASP A 298 -22.67 6.96 11.66
N MET A 299 -21.40 7.29 11.88
CA MET A 299 -20.94 7.92 13.14
C MET A 299 -21.46 9.37 13.30
N LEU A 300 -21.65 10.09 12.20
CA LEU A 300 -22.20 11.45 12.20
C LEU A 300 -23.72 11.43 12.45
N GLU A 301 -24.46 10.55 11.78
CA GLU A 301 -25.91 10.36 11.97
C GLU A 301 -26.24 9.96 13.41
N THR A 302 -25.45 9.06 13.99
CA THR A 302 -25.63 8.59 15.38
C THR A 302 -24.96 9.51 16.42
N GLN A 303 -24.48 10.69 15.99
CA GLN A 303 -23.88 11.72 16.82
C GLN A 303 -22.74 11.21 17.72
N LYS A 304 -21.95 10.25 17.22
CA LYS A 304 -20.74 9.75 17.90
C LYS A 304 -19.54 10.64 17.66
N THR A 305 -19.59 11.46 16.61
CA THR A 305 -18.64 12.53 16.33
C THR A 305 -19.35 13.67 15.59
N ASN A 306 -18.63 14.76 15.32
CA ASN A 306 -19.07 15.90 14.52
C ASN A 306 -17.86 16.44 13.75
N LEU A 307 -18.08 17.27 12.71
CA LEU A 307 -16.97 17.83 11.90
C LEU A 307 -16.80 19.35 12.09
N ARG A 308 -17.31 19.90 13.20
CA ARG A 308 -17.32 21.36 13.41
C ARG A 308 -15.92 21.97 13.53
N ARG A 309 -14.98 21.20 14.10
CA ARG A 309 -13.57 21.57 14.26
C ARG A 309 -12.71 21.24 13.04
N VAL A 310 -13.25 20.54 12.04
CA VAL A 310 -12.47 20.15 10.86
C VAL A 310 -12.12 21.39 10.04
N THR A 311 -10.83 21.63 9.94
CA THR A 311 -10.24 22.77 9.23
C THR A 311 -9.19 22.33 8.21
N TYR A 312 -8.82 21.06 8.23
CA TYR A 312 -7.91 20.42 7.28
C TYR A 312 -8.54 19.12 6.76
N LEU A 313 -9.00 19.14 5.51
CA LEU A 313 -9.65 18.01 4.85
C LEU A 313 -8.72 17.43 3.78
N VAL A 314 -8.47 16.13 3.83
CA VAL A 314 -7.72 15.39 2.81
C VAL A 314 -8.64 14.38 2.15
N MET A 315 -8.58 14.33 0.81
CA MET A 315 -9.20 13.31 -0.01
C MET A 315 -8.10 12.52 -0.71
N ASP A 316 -7.74 11.35 -0.17
CA ASP A 316 -6.71 10.48 -0.75
C ASP A 316 -7.35 9.47 -1.71
N GLU A 317 -6.67 9.20 -2.82
CA GLU A 317 -7.20 8.45 -3.96
C GLU A 317 -8.57 8.97 -4.44
N ALA A 318 -8.66 10.28 -4.70
CA ALA A 318 -9.91 10.94 -5.09
C ALA A 318 -10.58 10.36 -6.35
N ASP A 319 -9.77 9.91 -7.32
CA ASP A 319 -10.20 9.13 -8.49
C ASP A 319 -10.91 7.84 -8.10
N ARG A 320 -10.32 7.08 -7.17
CA ARG A 320 -10.91 5.82 -6.70
C ARG A 320 -12.21 6.05 -5.94
N MET A 321 -12.31 7.14 -5.19
CA MET A 321 -13.55 7.45 -4.48
C MET A 321 -14.71 7.72 -5.45
N LEU A 322 -14.45 8.37 -6.59
CA LEU A 322 -15.45 8.56 -7.64
C LEU A 322 -15.79 7.27 -8.37
N ASP A 323 -14.78 6.49 -8.76
CA ASP A 323 -14.96 5.19 -9.43
C ASP A 323 -15.88 4.24 -8.64
N MET A 324 -15.87 4.36 -7.31
CA MET A 324 -16.66 3.55 -6.39
C MET A 324 -18.05 4.13 -6.09
N GLY A 325 -18.41 5.25 -6.70
CA GLY A 325 -19.70 5.90 -6.48
C GLY A 325 -19.81 6.56 -5.09
N PHE A 326 -18.69 6.92 -4.46
CA PHE A 326 -18.72 7.62 -3.17
C PHE A 326 -19.01 9.12 -3.29
N GLU A 327 -19.11 9.68 -4.50
CA GLU A 327 -19.41 11.10 -4.71
C GLU A 327 -20.59 11.62 -3.84
N PRO A 328 -21.77 10.96 -3.80
CA PRO A 328 -22.87 11.46 -2.97
C PRO A 328 -22.55 11.41 -1.48
N GLN A 329 -21.77 10.41 -1.04
CA GLN A 329 -21.35 10.26 0.35
C GLN A 329 -20.34 11.35 0.73
N ILE A 330 -19.38 11.66 -0.15
CA ILE A 330 -18.42 12.75 0.05
C ILE A 330 -19.15 14.08 0.15
N ARG A 331 -20.09 14.36 -0.76
CA ARG A 331 -20.89 15.60 -0.72
C ARG A 331 -21.66 15.76 0.60
N LYS A 332 -22.21 14.66 1.14
CA LYS A 332 -22.87 14.65 2.46
C LYS A 332 -21.90 14.88 3.62
N ILE A 333 -20.68 14.38 3.54
CA ILE A 333 -19.64 14.60 4.58
C ILE A 333 -19.15 16.05 4.51
N VAL A 334 -18.81 16.54 3.32
CA VAL A 334 -18.26 17.89 3.11
C VAL A 334 -19.26 18.98 3.50
N SER A 335 -20.57 18.77 3.29
CA SER A 335 -21.59 19.73 3.74
C SER A 335 -21.66 19.89 5.27
N GLN A 336 -21.15 18.91 6.03
CA GLN A 336 -21.05 18.95 7.48
C GLN A 336 -19.76 19.62 7.98
N ILE A 337 -18.92 20.13 7.08
CA ILE A 337 -17.67 20.82 7.40
C ILE A 337 -17.81 22.30 7.05
N ARG A 338 -17.17 23.16 7.85
CA ARG A 338 -17.09 24.60 7.59
C ARG A 338 -16.53 24.90 6.18
N PRO A 339 -17.04 25.94 5.50
CA PRO A 339 -16.65 26.25 4.12
C PRO A 339 -15.23 26.81 4.00
N ASP A 340 -14.73 27.44 5.06
CA ASP A 340 -13.39 28.01 5.13
C ASP A 340 -12.34 27.01 5.60
N ARG A 341 -12.58 25.70 5.53
CA ARG A 341 -11.53 24.67 5.70
C ARG A 341 -10.46 24.79 4.60
N GLN A 342 -9.29 24.21 4.82
CA GLN A 342 -8.34 23.87 3.77
C GLN A 342 -8.64 22.47 3.23
N THR A 343 -8.69 22.31 1.92
CA THR A 343 -8.98 21.02 1.26
C THR A 343 -7.83 20.61 0.35
N LEU A 344 -7.34 19.38 0.55
CA LEU A 344 -6.26 18.80 -0.23
C LEU A 344 -6.73 17.51 -0.91
N MET A 345 -6.60 17.44 -2.22
CA MET A 345 -6.88 16.24 -3.00
C MET A 345 -5.58 15.58 -3.45
N PHE A 346 -5.44 14.28 -3.19
CA PHE A 346 -4.34 13.47 -3.65
C PHE A 346 -4.86 12.35 -4.56
N SER A 347 -4.22 12.17 -5.70
CA SER A 347 -4.60 11.11 -6.63
C SER A 347 -3.41 10.61 -7.46
N ALA A 348 -3.55 9.43 -8.04
CA ALA A 348 -2.63 8.93 -9.06
C ALA A 348 -3.05 9.33 -10.48
N THR A 349 -4.33 9.64 -10.70
CA THR A 349 -4.88 9.95 -12.02
C THR A 349 -5.70 11.24 -11.98
N TRP A 350 -5.92 11.88 -13.13
CA TRP A 350 -6.65 13.16 -13.21
C TRP A 350 -7.70 13.23 -14.33
N PRO A 351 -8.65 12.28 -14.39
CA PRO A 351 -9.71 12.30 -15.39
C PRO A 351 -10.66 13.49 -15.18
N LYS A 352 -11.45 13.82 -16.21
CA LYS A 352 -12.38 14.96 -16.20
C LYS A 352 -13.40 14.90 -15.05
N ASP A 353 -13.84 13.71 -14.65
CA ASP A 353 -14.80 13.55 -13.56
C ASP A 353 -14.19 13.94 -12.20
N VAL A 354 -12.91 13.63 -11.99
CA VAL A 354 -12.17 14.05 -10.79
C VAL A 354 -11.94 15.55 -10.80
N GLN A 355 -11.66 16.14 -11.97
CA GLN A 355 -11.55 17.59 -12.12
C GLN A 355 -12.86 18.30 -11.75
N LYS A 356 -14.00 17.73 -12.16
CA LYS A 356 -15.33 18.25 -11.79
C LYS A 356 -15.58 18.15 -10.29
N LEU A 357 -15.21 17.05 -9.66
CA LEU A 357 -15.28 16.91 -8.20
C LEU A 357 -14.42 17.96 -7.50
N ALA A 358 -13.21 18.19 -8.02
CA ALA A 358 -12.28 19.18 -7.50
C ALA A 358 -12.87 20.59 -7.56
N SER A 359 -13.51 20.97 -8.68
CA SER A 359 -14.15 22.29 -8.80
C SER A 359 -15.32 22.49 -7.82
N ASP A 360 -15.99 21.43 -7.39
CA ASP A 360 -17.12 21.50 -6.46
C ASP A 360 -16.68 21.66 -5.00
N PHE A 361 -15.47 21.21 -4.64
CA PHE A 361 -15.03 21.11 -3.25
C PHE A 361 -13.83 22.01 -2.90
N LEU A 362 -13.11 22.51 -3.89
CA LEU A 362 -11.92 23.33 -3.72
C LEU A 362 -12.20 24.79 -4.08
N THR A 363 -11.57 25.71 -3.37
CA THR A 363 -11.64 27.16 -3.64
C THR A 363 -10.24 27.71 -3.91
N ASP A 364 -10.05 28.43 -5.00
CA ASP A 364 -8.76 29.03 -5.37
C ASP A 364 -7.58 28.04 -5.32
N MET A 365 -7.77 26.88 -5.97
CA MET A 365 -6.84 25.76 -5.85
C MET A 365 -5.53 25.98 -6.62
N ILE A 366 -4.46 25.40 -6.07
CA ILE A 366 -3.19 25.20 -6.76
C ILE A 366 -2.93 23.72 -7.02
N GLN A 367 -2.41 23.39 -8.18
CA GLN A 367 -2.23 22.00 -8.59
C GLN A 367 -0.75 21.70 -8.88
N CYS A 368 -0.27 20.54 -8.43
CA CYS A 368 1.02 19.99 -8.81
C CYS A 368 0.89 18.56 -9.34
N ASN A 369 1.55 18.29 -10.46
CA ASN A 369 1.56 17.00 -11.15
C ASN A 369 3.01 16.53 -11.27
N ILE A 370 3.27 15.29 -10.83
CA ILE A 370 4.58 14.66 -10.90
C ILE A 370 4.56 13.59 -11.98
N GLY A 371 5.47 13.70 -12.93
CA GLY A 371 5.56 12.79 -14.07
C GLY A 371 4.71 13.23 -15.26
N SER A 372 4.43 12.29 -16.16
CA SER A 372 3.60 12.56 -17.35
C SER A 372 2.13 12.81 -16.97
N MET A 373 1.50 13.77 -17.66
CA MET A 373 0.06 14.02 -17.58
C MET A 373 -0.78 12.96 -18.30
N GLU A 374 -0.15 12.20 -19.18
CA GLU A 374 -0.79 11.08 -19.85
C GLU A 374 -0.83 9.89 -18.90
N LEU A 375 -1.92 9.10 -18.96
CA LEU A 375 -2.02 7.79 -18.30
C LEU A 375 -0.96 6.85 -18.90
N THR A 376 0.30 7.04 -18.53
CA THR A 376 1.38 6.17 -18.91
C THR A 376 1.33 5.00 -17.94
N ALA A 377 0.82 3.86 -18.41
CA ALA A 377 1.03 2.60 -17.73
C ALA A 377 2.54 2.43 -17.46
N ASN A 378 2.86 1.78 -16.34
CA ASN A 378 4.25 1.60 -15.92
C ASN A 378 5.09 1.04 -17.09
N HIS A 379 6.17 1.74 -17.46
CA HIS A 379 7.04 1.36 -18.58
C HIS A 379 7.65 -0.04 -18.45
N ASN A 380 7.66 -0.61 -17.25
CA ASN A 380 8.10 -1.99 -16.99
C ASN A 380 7.04 -3.05 -17.35
N ILE A 381 5.83 -2.66 -17.76
CA ILE A 381 4.75 -3.56 -18.17
C ILE A 381 4.72 -3.65 -19.69
N THR A 382 5.01 -4.84 -20.23
CA THR A 382 4.80 -5.14 -21.65
C THR A 382 3.31 -5.23 -21.91
N GLN A 383 2.79 -4.33 -22.76
CA GLN A 383 1.37 -4.28 -23.12
C GLN A 383 1.16 -4.94 -24.49
N ILE A 384 0.30 -5.96 -24.53
CA ILE A 384 -0.06 -6.68 -25.76
C ILE A 384 -1.58 -6.59 -25.92
N VAL A 385 -2.04 -6.17 -27.09
CA VAL A 385 -3.47 -6.04 -27.40
C VAL A 385 -3.82 -7.02 -28.53
N ASP A 386 -4.61 -8.03 -28.22
CA ASP A 386 -5.13 -9.00 -29.18
C ASP A 386 -6.56 -8.63 -29.61
N VAL A 387 -6.72 -8.13 -30.83
CA VAL A 387 -8.05 -7.94 -31.42
C VAL A 387 -8.62 -9.32 -31.80
N CYS A 388 -9.80 -9.64 -31.29
CA CYS A 388 -10.48 -10.91 -31.52
C CYS A 388 -12.00 -10.78 -31.35
N SER A 389 -12.73 -11.76 -31.89
CA SER A 389 -14.17 -11.89 -31.64
C SER A 389 -14.44 -12.51 -30.26
N ASP A 390 -15.65 -12.35 -29.73
CA ASP A 390 -16.04 -12.92 -28.43
C ASP A 390 -15.92 -14.45 -28.39
N PHE A 391 -16.13 -15.11 -29.53
CA PHE A 391 -16.00 -16.57 -29.66
C PHE A 391 -14.55 -17.05 -29.55
N GLU A 392 -13.59 -16.24 -30.01
CA GLU A 392 -12.17 -16.58 -30.02
C GLU A 392 -11.50 -16.38 -28.66
N LYS A 393 -12.06 -15.51 -27.81
CA LYS A 393 -11.46 -15.11 -26.51
C LYS A 393 -11.12 -16.31 -25.63
N ARG A 394 -11.98 -17.32 -25.57
CA ARG A 394 -11.72 -18.54 -24.77
C ARG A 394 -10.51 -19.32 -25.26
N ASN A 395 -10.44 -19.57 -26.57
CA ASN A 395 -9.33 -20.31 -27.15
C ASN A 395 -8.01 -19.53 -27.00
N LYS A 396 -8.03 -18.22 -27.26
CA LYS A 396 -6.86 -17.35 -27.06
C LYS A 396 -6.41 -17.31 -25.60
N MET A 397 -7.35 -17.26 -24.65
CA MET A 397 -7.04 -17.29 -23.21
C MET A 397 -6.28 -18.57 -22.84
N ILE A 398 -6.72 -19.74 -23.32
CA ILE A 398 -6.03 -21.02 -23.07
C ILE A 398 -4.62 -20.98 -23.69
N THR A 399 -4.48 -20.55 -24.94
CA THR A 399 -3.16 -20.43 -25.60
C THR A 399 -2.21 -19.52 -24.83
N HIS A 400 -2.71 -18.43 -24.25
CA HIS A 400 -1.91 -17.55 -23.40
C HIS A 400 -1.55 -18.23 -22.07
N LEU A 401 -2.51 -18.90 -21.43
CA LEU A 401 -2.27 -19.66 -20.20
C LEU A 401 -1.23 -20.77 -20.38
N GLU A 402 -1.27 -21.51 -21.48
CA GLU A 402 -0.28 -22.55 -21.82
C GLU A 402 1.13 -21.98 -21.93
N LYS A 403 1.28 -20.83 -22.61
CA LYS A 403 2.58 -20.14 -22.71
C LYS A 403 3.09 -19.72 -21.33
N ILE A 404 2.24 -19.13 -20.50
CA ILE A 404 2.62 -18.59 -19.19
C ILE A 404 2.86 -19.70 -18.16
N SER A 405 2.10 -20.80 -18.24
CA SER A 405 2.24 -21.95 -17.35
C SER A 405 3.66 -22.55 -17.41
N SER A 406 4.30 -22.49 -18.58
CA SER A 406 5.70 -22.93 -18.76
C SER A 406 6.70 -22.15 -17.90
N GLU A 407 6.36 -20.94 -17.46
CA GLU A 407 7.20 -20.06 -16.65
C GLU A 407 6.89 -20.14 -15.14
N ASN A 408 5.92 -20.99 -14.74
CA ASN A 408 5.42 -21.10 -13.36
C ASN A 408 5.01 -19.75 -12.74
N ALA A 409 4.46 -18.85 -13.58
CA ALA A 409 4.08 -17.51 -13.19
C ALA A 409 2.67 -17.44 -12.62
N LYS A 410 2.41 -16.40 -11.82
CA LYS A 410 1.07 -16.08 -11.32
C LYS A 410 0.31 -15.27 -12.36
N VAL A 411 -0.95 -15.65 -12.62
CA VAL A 411 -1.81 -15.04 -13.64
C VAL A 411 -3.05 -14.45 -12.99
N LEU A 412 -3.35 -13.21 -13.33
CA LEU A 412 -4.57 -12.51 -12.96
C LEU A 412 -5.38 -12.19 -14.21
N ILE A 413 -6.60 -12.71 -14.28
CA ILE A 413 -7.52 -12.55 -15.42
C ILE A 413 -8.67 -11.67 -14.98
N PHE A 414 -8.85 -10.52 -15.64
CA PHE A 414 -9.98 -9.64 -15.38
C PHE A 414 -11.16 -9.92 -16.31
N VAL A 415 -12.36 -9.89 -15.74
CA VAL A 415 -13.63 -10.08 -16.46
C VAL A 415 -14.67 -9.05 -16.02
N ALA A 416 -15.59 -8.72 -16.92
CA ALA A 416 -16.57 -7.65 -16.70
C ALA A 416 -17.60 -7.96 -15.60
N THR A 417 -18.08 -9.22 -15.50
CA THR A 417 -19.19 -9.56 -14.61
C THR A 417 -18.86 -10.72 -13.67
N LYS A 418 -19.56 -10.73 -12.52
CA LYS A 418 -19.43 -11.77 -11.49
C LYS A 418 -19.79 -13.16 -12.04
N ARG A 419 -20.84 -13.22 -12.86
CA ARG A 419 -21.29 -14.45 -13.52
C ARG A 419 -20.21 -15.02 -14.44
N VAL A 420 -19.61 -14.16 -15.28
CA VAL A 420 -18.52 -14.58 -16.18
C VAL A 420 -17.31 -15.06 -15.39
N ALA A 421 -17.00 -14.45 -14.23
CA ALA A 421 -15.91 -14.90 -13.37
C ALA A 421 -16.11 -16.34 -12.88
N ASP A 422 -17.30 -16.67 -12.40
CA ASP A 422 -17.65 -18.01 -11.95
C ASP A 422 -17.67 -19.02 -13.12
N ASP A 423 -18.24 -18.64 -14.27
CA ASP A 423 -18.33 -19.50 -15.46
C ASP A 423 -16.94 -19.87 -16.01
N ILE A 424 -16.05 -18.88 -16.16
CA ILE A 424 -14.67 -19.12 -16.63
C ILE A 424 -13.90 -19.96 -15.62
N THR A 425 -14.07 -19.70 -14.32
CA THR A 425 -13.39 -20.48 -13.27
C THR A 425 -13.83 -21.93 -13.30
N LYS A 426 -15.13 -22.19 -13.47
CA LYS A 426 -15.66 -23.55 -13.60
C LYS A 426 -15.12 -24.24 -14.84
N TYR A 427 -15.10 -23.55 -15.97
CA TYR A 427 -14.56 -24.07 -17.23
C TYR A 427 -13.07 -24.45 -17.11
N LEU A 428 -12.24 -23.54 -16.58
CA LEU A 428 -10.81 -23.79 -16.38
C LEU A 428 -10.56 -24.97 -15.43
N ARG A 429 -11.33 -25.08 -14.35
CA ARG A 429 -11.22 -26.22 -13.42
C ARG A 429 -11.61 -27.55 -14.03
N GLN A 430 -12.62 -27.56 -14.91
CA GLN A 430 -13.01 -28.77 -15.64
C GLN A 430 -11.90 -29.26 -16.58
N ASP A 431 -11.15 -28.32 -17.15
CA ASP A 431 -9.99 -28.58 -17.99
C ASP A 431 -8.70 -28.83 -17.17
N GLY A 432 -8.80 -28.87 -15.83
CA GLY A 432 -7.70 -29.23 -14.93
C GLY A 432 -6.83 -28.07 -14.45
N TRP A 433 -7.16 -26.83 -14.79
CA TRP A 433 -6.39 -25.65 -14.37
C TRP A 433 -6.66 -25.28 -12.90
N PRO A 434 -5.60 -24.94 -12.13
CA PRO A 434 -5.71 -24.52 -10.72
C PRO A 434 -6.18 -23.06 -10.60
N ALA A 435 -7.43 -22.81 -10.99
CA ALA A 435 -8.06 -21.50 -11.05
C ALA A 435 -8.98 -21.21 -9.83
N LEU A 436 -8.99 -19.95 -9.38
CA LEU A 436 -9.89 -19.43 -8.34
C LEU A 436 -10.58 -18.14 -8.81
N ALA A 437 -11.77 -17.85 -8.29
CA ALA A 437 -12.51 -16.62 -8.59
C ALA A 437 -12.61 -15.70 -7.37
N ILE A 438 -12.56 -14.38 -7.57
CA ILE A 438 -12.85 -13.37 -6.55
C ILE A 438 -13.75 -12.26 -7.10
N HIS A 439 -14.88 -12.01 -6.44
CA HIS A 439 -15.83 -10.96 -6.82
C HIS A 439 -16.78 -10.59 -5.66
N GLY A 440 -17.61 -9.58 -5.91
CA GLY A 440 -18.50 -8.93 -4.94
C GLY A 440 -19.57 -9.81 -4.28
N ASP A 441 -19.86 -11.01 -4.81
CA ASP A 441 -20.86 -11.92 -4.23
C ASP A 441 -20.22 -13.03 -3.38
N LYS A 442 -18.89 -13.18 -3.44
CA LYS A 442 -18.16 -14.10 -2.55
C LYS A 442 -18.17 -13.55 -1.13
N GLU A 443 -18.32 -14.43 -0.14
CA GLU A 443 -18.20 -14.05 1.27
C GLU A 443 -16.80 -13.53 1.57
N GLN A 444 -16.66 -12.58 2.51
CA GLN A 444 -15.36 -11.98 2.83
C GLN A 444 -14.32 -13.03 3.25
N ARG A 445 -14.73 -14.05 4.03
CA ARG A 445 -13.86 -15.16 4.44
C ARG A 445 -13.34 -15.96 3.24
N GLU A 446 -14.19 -16.18 2.24
CA GLU A 446 -13.81 -16.87 1.00
C GLU A 446 -12.81 -16.01 0.19
N ARG A 447 -13.04 -14.70 0.09
CA ARG A 447 -12.11 -13.77 -0.56
C ARG A 447 -10.73 -13.81 0.08
N ASP A 448 -10.68 -13.75 1.41
CA ASP A 448 -9.42 -13.77 2.16
C ASP A 448 -8.67 -15.09 1.95
N TRP A 449 -9.39 -16.22 1.91
CA TRP A 449 -8.82 -17.53 1.63
C TRP A 449 -8.29 -17.64 0.20
N VAL A 450 -9.10 -17.27 -0.81
CA VAL A 450 -8.71 -17.29 -2.23
C VAL A 450 -7.46 -16.45 -2.47
N LEU A 451 -7.40 -15.26 -1.87
CA LEU A 451 -6.22 -14.40 -1.94
C LEU A 451 -5.00 -15.03 -1.25
N GLY A 452 -5.20 -15.71 -0.13
CA GLY A 452 -4.15 -16.47 0.55
C GLY A 452 -3.56 -17.57 -0.32
N GLU A 453 -4.40 -18.35 -1.00
CA GLU A 453 -3.98 -19.40 -1.94
C GLU A 453 -3.18 -18.85 -3.12
N PHE A 454 -3.67 -17.76 -3.72
CA PHE A 454 -3.00 -17.10 -4.84
C PHE A 454 -1.65 -16.50 -4.44
N LYS A 455 -1.58 -15.85 -3.27
CA LYS A 455 -0.32 -15.32 -2.72
C LYS A 455 0.69 -16.41 -2.42
N ALA A 456 0.24 -17.52 -1.84
CA ALA A 456 1.08 -18.67 -1.57
C ALA A 456 1.55 -19.40 -2.84
N GLY A 457 0.96 -19.10 -4.00
CA GLY A 457 1.26 -19.76 -5.27
C GLY A 457 0.68 -21.17 -5.38
N ARG A 458 -0.20 -21.58 -4.45
CA ARG A 458 -0.87 -22.89 -4.49
C ARG A 458 -1.90 -22.96 -5.62
N SER A 459 -2.55 -21.84 -5.91
CA SER A 459 -3.41 -21.65 -7.07
C SER A 459 -2.88 -20.44 -7.87
N PRO A 460 -2.10 -20.65 -8.93
CA PRO A 460 -1.44 -19.57 -9.65
C PRO A 460 -2.36 -18.75 -10.56
N ILE A 461 -3.62 -19.16 -10.78
CA ILE A 461 -4.57 -18.46 -11.67
C ILE A 461 -5.72 -17.89 -10.84
N LEU A 462 -5.88 -16.56 -10.90
CA LEU A 462 -6.96 -15.83 -10.24
C LEU A 462 -7.82 -15.10 -11.27
N ILE A 463 -9.12 -15.34 -11.24
CA ILE A 463 -10.12 -14.66 -12.05
C ILE A 463 -10.80 -13.62 -11.17
N ALA A 464 -10.81 -12.37 -11.61
CA ALA A 464 -11.26 -11.24 -10.83
C ALA A 464 -12.21 -10.34 -11.63
N THR A 465 -13.20 -9.77 -10.95
CA THR A 465 -13.96 -8.62 -11.51
C THR A 465 -13.26 -7.32 -11.16
N ASP A 466 -13.66 -6.21 -11.79
CA ASP A 466 -13.14 -4.87 -11.45
C ASP A 466 -13.30 -4.54 -9.96
N VAL A 467 -14.35 -5.05 -9.32
CA VAL A 467 -14.56 -4.92 -7.88
C VAL A 467 -13.43 -5.57 -7.07
N ALA A 468 -12.82 -6.64 -7.57
CA ALA A 468 -11.68 -7.30 -6.94
C ALA A 468 -10.33 -6.70 -7.36
N SER A 469 -10.21 -6.09 -8.54
CA SER A 469 -9.03 -5.31 -8.95
C SER A 469 -8.71 -4.19 -7.95
N ARG A 470 -9.77 -3.58 -7.40
CA ARG A 470 -9.74 -2.42 -6.49
C ARG A 470 -9.29 -2.79 -5.07
N GLY A 471 -9.42 -4.06 -4.66
CA GLY A 471 -8.81 -4.59 -3.42
C GLY A 471 -7.44 -5.23 -3.65
N LEU A 472 -7.20 -5.76 -4.86
CA LEU A 472 -5.93 -6.38 -5.24
C LEU A 472 -4.80 -5.35 -5.45
N GLY A 473 -5.09 -4.11 -5.84
CA GLY A 473 -4.08 -3.08 -6.07
C GLY A 473 -3.21 -2.76 -4.84
N THR A 474 -3.81 -2.63 -3.65
CA THR A 474 -3.09 -2.50 -2.38
C THR A 474 -2.33 -3.77 -2.01
N PHE A 475 -2.88 -4.96 -2.32
CA PHE A 475 -2.24 -6.24 -2.07
C PHE A 475 -1.09 -6.58 -3.04
N LEU A 476 -1.14 -6.14 -4.30
CA LEU A 476 -0.08 -6.30 -5.29
C LEU A 476 1.09 -5.35 -5.01
N LEU A 477 0.80 -4.12 -4.55
CA LEU A 477 1.82 -3.20 -4.04
C LEU A 477 2.55 -3.82 -2.84
N PHE A 478 1.81 -4.49 -1.94
CA PHE A 478 2.36 -5.26 -0.83
C PHE A 478 3.23 -6.44 -1.28
N MET A 479 2.88 -7.13 -2.39
CA MET A 479 3.72 -8.20 -2.94
C MET A 479 5.05 -7.66 -3.48
N LEU A 480 5.04 -6.51 -4.17
CA LEU A 480 6.27 -5.85 -4.63
C LEU A 480 7.16 -5.38 -3.46
N GLN A 481 6.57 -4.84 -2.40
CA GLN A 481 7.31 -4.43 -1.20
C GLN A 481 7.83 -5.60 -0.35
N ALA A 482 7.06 -6.69 -0.24
CA ALA A 482 7.47 -7.87 0.54
C ALA A 482 8.59 -8.66 -0.15
N LEU A 483 8.60 -8.74 -1.49
CA LEU A 483 9.69 -9.33 -2.26
C LEU A 483 10.98 -8.48 -2.17
N CYS A 484 10.86 -7.15 -2.15
CA CYS A 484 12.02 -6.26 -2.01
C CYS A 484 12.60 -6.30 -0.58
N SER A 485 11.73 -6.36 0.44
CA SER A 485 12.15 -6.39 1.86
C SER A 485 12.78 -7.73 2.25
N SER A 486 12.30 -8.85 1.70
CA SER A 486 12.90 -10.18 1.96
C SER A 486 14.26 -10.35 1.31
N MET A 487 14.50 -9.77 0.13
CA MET A 487 15.84 -9.68 -0.46
C MET A 487 16.78 -8.80 0.35
N LEU A 488 16.32 -7.66 0.87
CA LEU A 488 17.12 -6.78 1.75
C LEU A 488 17.43 -7.45 3.10
N TRP A 489 16.48 -8.22 3.64
CA TRP A 489 16.64 -8.93 4.92
C TRP A 489 17.58 -10.13 4.81
N LEU A 490 17.57 -10.85 3.68
CA LEU A 490 18.59 -11.86 3.36
C LEU A 490 19.96 -11.22 3.12
N PHE A 491 20.03 -10.06 2.47
CA PHE A 491 21.29 -9.34 2.26
C PHE A 491 21.91 -8.86 3.58
N MET A 492 21.10 -8.32 4.51
CA MET A 492 21.58 -7.87 5.82
C MET A 492 21.95 -9.03 6.77
N ARG A 493 21.27 -10.18 6.68
CA ARG A 493 21.68 -11.38 7.45
C ARG A 493 22.99 -11.98 6.97
N SER A 494 23.28 -11.91 5.67
CA SER A 494 24.57 -12.34 5.12
C SER A 494 25.73 -11.45 5.55
N SER A 495 25.50 -10.15 5.80
CA SER A 495 26.54 -9.22 6.27
C SER A 495 26.98 -9.55 7.70
N VAL A 496 26.02 -9.82 8.60
CA VAL A 496 26.33 -10.12 10.02
C VAL A 496 27.01 -11.48 10.18
N LEU A 497 26.67 -12.48 9.35
CA LEU A 497 27.38 -13.76 9.34
C LEU A 497 28.83 -13.62 8.84
N LEU A 498 29.06 -12.69 7.90
CA LEU A 498 30.39 -12.40 7.35
C LEU A 498 31.27 -11.70 8.38
N ASP A 499 30.72 -10.77 9.15
CA ASP A 499 31.43 -10.09 10.24
C ASP A 499 31.83 -11.07 11.38
N VAL A 500 30.96 -12.05 11.69
CA VAL A 500 31.27 -13.12 12.66
C VAL A 500 32.35 -14.07 12.14
N LEU A 501 32.36 -14.38 10.84
CA LEU A 501 33.38 -15.23 10.22
C LEU A 501 34.75 -14.54 10.07
N ILE A 502 34.76 -13.22 9.87
CA ILE A 502 35.99 -12.40 9.83
C ILE A 502 36.55 -12.22 11.25
N ALA A 503 35.70 -11.97 12.26
CA ALA A 503 36.11 -11.85 13.66
C ALA A 503 36.58 -13.19 14.26
N GLY A 504 36.11 -14.32 13.72
CA GLY A 504 36.51 -15.67 14.13
C GLY A 504 37.78 -16.21 13.45
N GLY A 505 38.43 -15.45 12.55
CA GLY A 505 39.69 -15.84 11.92
C GLY A 505 39.60 -16.96 10.87
N PHE A 506 38.40 -17.30 10.39
CA PHE A 506 38.20 -18.42 9.46
C PHE A 506 38.44 -18.06 7.98
N ILE A 507 38.56 -16.77 7.63
CA ILE A 507 38.77 -16.30 6.23
C ILE A 507 39.74 -15.10 6.21
N SER A 508 40.78 -15.16 5.37
CA SER A 508 41.72 -14.03 5.17
C SER A 508 41.11 -12.93 4.29
N GLY A 509 41.14 -11.67 4.75
CA GLY A 509 40.42 -10.53 4.17
C GLY A 509 40.75 -10.12 2.72
N THR A 510 41.75 -10.72 2.07
CA THR A 510 42.15 -10.39 0.69
C THR A 510 41.27 -11.04 -0.38
N ALA A 511 40.51 -12.10 -0.06
CA ALA A 511 39.61 -12.76 -1.02
C ALA A 511 38.27 -12.02 -1.21
N VAL A 512 37.82 -11.25 -0.20
CA VAL A 512 36.49 -10.59 -0.20
C VAL A 512 36.49 -9.27 -0.98
N ALA A 513 37.61 -8.56 -1.00
CA ALA A 513 37.75 -7.29 -1.73
C ALA A 513 37.67 -7.47 -3.27
N SER A 514 38.20 -8.59 -3.78
CA SER A 514 38.18 -8.88 -5.23
C SER A 514 36.79 -9.23 -5.77
N GLN A 515 35.90 -9.80 -4.96
CA GLN A 515 34.54 -10.14 -5.39
C GLN A 515 33.60 -8.91 -5.41
N CYS A 516 33.76 -7.99 -4.44
CA CYS A 516 32.97 -6.75 -4.39
C CYS A 516 33.35 -5.75 -5.50
N LEU A 517 34.64 -5.61 -5.82
CA LEU A 517 35.07 -4.76 -6.94
C LEU A 517 34.58 -5.29 -8.30
N TRP A 518 34.51 -6.61 -8.47
CA TRP A 518 34.05 -7.22 -9.73
C TRP A 518 32.54 -7.00 -9.97
N CYS A 519 31.75 -7.00 -8.90
CA CYS A 519 30.31 -6.72 -8.95
C CYS A 519 30.03 -5.24 -9.24
N HIS A 520 30.85 -4.32 -8.70
CA HIS A 520 30.74 -2.89 -8.97
C HIS A 520 31.16 -2.54 -10.42
N PHE A 521 32.14 -3.24 -10.98
CA PHE A 521 32.61 -3.04 -12.37
C PHE A 521 31.60 -3.54 -13.43
N GLN A 522 30.86 -4.62 -13.15
CA GLN A 522 29.78 -5.11 -14.03
C GLN A 522 28.58 -4.14 -14.07
N TYR A 523 28.23 -3.53 -12.94
CA TYR A 523 27.12 -2.57 -12.85
C TYR A 523 27.41 -1.25 -13.58
N LEU A 524 28.67 -0.79 -13.60
CA LEU A 524 29.10 0.39 -14.34
C LEU A 524 29.22 0.15 -15.86
N ARG A 525 29.57 -1.07 -16.29
CA ARG A 525 29.72 -1.39 -17.73
C ARG A 525 28.38 -1.41 -18.48
N VAL A 526 27.32 -1.95 -17.87
CA VAL A 526 25.96 -1.96 -18.44
C VAL A 526 25.38 -0.54 -18.56
N ARG A 527 25.75 0.38 -17.65
CA ARG A 527 25.25 1.76 -17.64
C ARG A 527 25.94 2.69 -18.65
N ILE A 528 27.12 2.32 -19.15
CA ILE A 528 27.86 3.07 -20.16
C ILE A 528 27.49 2.61 -21.57
N GLU A 529 27.17 1.33 -21.78
CA GLU A 529 26.71 0.83 -23.10
C GLU A 529 25.27 1.25 -23.46
N SER A 530 24.40 1.54 -22.47
CA SER A 530 23.03 2.03 -22.75
C SER A 530 22.96 3.53 -23.09
N LYS A 531 24.04 4.30 -22.92
CA LYS A 531 24.09 5.74 -23.27
C LYS A 531 24.67 6.04 -24.65
N ASN A 532 25.17 5.02 -25.36
CA ASN A 532 25.89 5.21 -26.63
C ASN A 532 25.31 4.45 -27.83
N ARG A 533 24.04 4.05 -27.78
CA ARG A 533 23.27 3.68 -28.98
C ARG A 533 22.04 4.57 -29.08
N ARG A 534 21.99 5.30 -30.20
CA ARG A 534 20.89 6.13 -30.68
C ARG A 534 19.58 5.36 -30.73
#